data_AF-A0A661T323-F1
#
_entry.id   AF-A0A661T323-F1
#
_cell.length_a   1.000
_cell.length_b   1.000
_cell.length_c   1.000
_cell.angle_alpha   90.00
_cell.angle_beta   90.00
_cell.angle_gamma   90.00
#
_symmetry.space_group_name_H-M   'P 1'
#
loop_
_entity.id
_entity.type
_entity.pdbx_description
1 polymer ?
#
loop_
_entity_poly.entity_id
_entity_poly.type
_entity_poly.pdbx_seq_one_letter_code
_entity_poly.pdbx_strand_id
1 'polypeptide(L)' 'GKKAAQKIILELAGKLVDDIINTRAHAHIYDALTTLKFSNSEITNAIKKHNLTDLTESEGIKIILQSLGR' A
#
# COMPACT_ATOMS: atom_id res chain seq x y z
N GLY A 1 20.61 -21.40 14.92
CA GLY A 1 21.19 -20.66 16.06
C GLY A 1 20.23 -19.59 16.53
N LYS A 2 19.95 -19.49 17.84
CA LYS A 2 18.90 -18.64 18.45
C LYS A 2 18.91 -17.17 17.97
N LYS A 3 20.09 -16.60 17.71
CA LYS A 3 20.26 -15.20 17.23
C LYS A 3 19.78 -14.98 15.79
N ALA A 4 19.91 -15.96 14.90
CA ALA A 4 19.44 -15.84 13.52
C ALA A 4 17.90 -15.82 13.45
N ALA A 5 17.24 -16.67 14.26
CA ALA A 5 15.79 -16.67 14.38
C ALA A 5 15.26 -15.34 14.94
N GLN A 6 15.93 -14.75 15.94
CA GLN A 6 15.54 -13.43 16.47
C GLN A 6 15.69 -12.31 15.43
N LYS A 7 16.76 -12.33 14.62
CA LYS A 7 16.94 -11.35 13.54
C LYS A 7 15.85 -11.48 12.48
N ILE A 8 15.53 -12.71 12.08
CA ILE A 8 14.44 -13.02 11.13
C ILE A 8 13.09 -12.55 11.68
N ILE A 9 12.78 -12.85 12.95
CA ILE A 9 11.53 -12.42 13.59
C ILE A 9 11.43 -10.89 13.63
N LEU A 10 12.53 -10.19 13.93
CA LEU A 10 12.55 -8.73 13.99
C LEU A 10 12.39 -8.08 12.59
N GLU A 11 13.05 -8.63 11.56
CA GLU A 11 12.95 -8.16 10.18
C GLU A 11 11.57 -8.46 9.56
N LEU A 12 10.96 -9.61 9.86
CA LEU A 12 9.60 -9.91 9.44
C LEU A 12 8.57 -9.07 10.19
N ALA A 13 8.75 -8.83 11.51
CA ALA A 13 7.84 -7.99 12.27
C ALA A 13 7.80 -6.55 11.74
N GLY A 14 8.96 -5.98 11.37
CA GLY A 14 9.02 -4.66 10.73
C GLY A 14 8.29 -4.61 9.38
N LYS A 15 8.40 -5.67 8.57
CA LYS A 15 7.71 -5.77 7.27
C LYS A 15 6.21 -6.03 7.40
N LEU A 16 5.79 -6.86 8.35
CA LEU A 16 4.37 -7.24 8.53
C LEU A 16 3.51 -6.08 9.04
N VAL A 17 4.09 -5.16 9.82
CA VAL A 17 3.36 -4.00 10.37
C VAL A 17 3.06 -2.96 9.28
N ASP A 18 3.97 -2.77 8.33
CA ASP A 18 3.75 -1.83 7.22
C ASP A 18 2.81 -2.40 6.13
N ASP A 19 2.71 -3.73 6.01
CA ASP A 19 2.23 -4.39 4.77
C ASP A 19 0.89 -5.11 4.89
N ILE A 20 0.24 -5.14 6.07
CA ILE A 20 -1.04 -5.89 6.24
C ILE A 20 -2.25 -4.97 6.47
N ILE A 21 -2.09 -3.88 7.23
CA ILE A 21 -3.24 -3.07 7.66
C ILE A 21 -3.63 -2.04 6.59
N ASN A 22 -2.65 -1.38 5.95
CA ASN A 22 -2.92 -0.45 4.84
C ASN A 22 -3.19 -1.17 3.51
N THR A 23 -2.64 -2.36 3.34
CA THR A 23 -2.67 -3.08 2.05
C THR A 23 -3.98 -3.83 1.84
N ARG A 24 -4.69 -4.25 2.89
CA ARG A 24 -6.01 -4.91 2.73
C ARG A 24 -7.13 -3.94 2.40
N ALA A 25 -7.16 -2.76 3.02
CA ALA A 25 -8.18 -1.74 2.73
C ALA A 25 -8.02 -1.13 1.34
N HIS A 26 -6.80 -1.14 0.78
CA HIS A 26 -6.47 -0.55 -0.51
C HIS A 26 -5.94 -1.57 -1.54
N ALA A 27 -6.15 -2.87 -1.32
CA ALA A 27 -5.64 -3.94 -2.20
C ALA A 27 -6.08 -3.73 -3.65
N HIS A 28 -7.35 -3.38 -3.84
CA HIS A 28 -7.94 -3.07 -5.15
C HIS A 28 -7.24 -1.88 -5.85
N ILE A 29 -6.76 -0.91 -5.09
CA ILE A 29 -6.02 0.25 -5.61
C ILE A 29 -4.62 -0.18 -6.04
N TYR A 30 -3.93 -0.98 -5.22
CA TYR A 30 -2.61 -1.51 -5.57
C TYR A 30 -2.68 -2.38 -6.83
N ASP A 31 -3.63 -3.30 -6.94
CA ASP A 31 -3.79 -4.18 -8.10
C ASP A 31 -4.11 -3.40 -9.39
N ALA A 32 -5.02 -2.42 -9.31
CA ALA A 32 -5.36 -1.58 -10.46
C ALA A 32 -4.18 -0.72 -10.93
N LEU A 33 -3.46 -0.10 -10.00
CA LEU A 33 -2.36 0.82 -10.33
C LEU A 33 -1.06 0.10 -10.70
N THR A 34 -0.79 -1.08 -10.14
CA THR A 34 0.34 -1.92 -10.61
C THR A 34 0.08 -2.43 -12.03
N THR A 35 -1.17 -2.76 -12.38
CA THR A 35 -1.55 -3.08 -13.78
C THR A 35 -1.28 -1.90 -14.73
N LEU A 36 -1.44 -0.67 -14.23
CA LEU A 36 -1.14 0.57 -14.96
C LEU A 36 0.34 0.98 -14.92
N LYS A 37 1.21 0.13 -14.37
CA LYS A 37 2.67 0.31 -14.23
C LYS A 37 3.12 1.40 -13.25
N PHE A 38 2.28 1.78 -12.29
CA PHE A 38 2.73 2.60 -11.17
C PHE A 38 3.54 1.76 -10.17
N SER A 39 4.54 2.38 -9.54
CA SER A 39 5.33 1.73 -8.50
C SER A 39 4.57 1.70 -7.17
N ASN A 40 4.78 0.65 -6.37
CA ASN A 40 4.19 0.54 -5.03
C ASN A 40 4.49 1.78 -4.18
N SER A 41 5.69 2.36 -4.28
CA SER A 41 6.07 3.60 -3.60
C SER A 41 5.24 4.81 -4.02
N GLU A 42 4.89 4.95 -5.30
CA GLU A 42 4.02 6.03 -5.78
C GLU A 42 2.59 5.86 -5.27
N ILE A 43 2.09 4.62 -5.31
CA ILE A 43 0.76 4.26 -4.82
C ILE A 43 0.66 4.53 -3.31
N THR A 44 1.64 4.07 -2.52
CA THR A 44 1.70 4.35 -1.08
C THR A 44 1.75 5.85 -0.80
N ASN A 45 2.55 6.61 -1.55
CA ASN A 45 2.65 8.05 -1.37
C ASN A 45 1.35 8.78 -1.73
N ALA A 46 0.64 8.33 -2.76
CA ALA A 46 -0.65 8.89 -3.14
C ALA A 46 -1.72 8.57 -2.09
N ILE A 47 -1.78 7.32 -1.60
CA ILE A 47 -2.68 6.90 -0.51
C ILE A 47 -2.38 7.66 0.78
N LYS A 48 -1.11 7.96 1.09
CA LYS A 48 -0.75 8.76 2.27
C LYS A 48 -1.14 10.24 2.12
N LYS A 49 -1.18 10.76 0.90
CA LYS A 49 -1.54 12.16 0.62
C LYS A 49 -3.05 12.38 0.57
N HIS A 50 -3.81 11.34 0.25
CA HIS A 50 -5.26 11.40 0.09
C HIS A 50 -5.93 10.52 1.12
N ASN A 51 -6.81 11.10 1.93
CA ASN A 51 -7.59 10.31 2.85
C ASN A 51 -8.65 9.52 2.06
N LEU A 52 -8.46 8.20 1.99
CA LEU A 52 -9.35 7.29 1.27
C LEU A 52 -10.43 6.64 2.16
N THR A 53 -10.63 7.16 3.38
CA THR A 53 -11.70 6.70 4.25
C THR A 53 -13.07 7.12 3.72
N ASP A 54 -14.06 6.23 3.89
CA ASP A 54 -15.45 6.40 3.45
C ASP A 54 -15.68 6.58 1.94
N LEU A 55 -14.66 6.35 1.11
CA LEU A 55 -14.78 6.37 -0.34
C LEU A 55 -15.06 4.97 -0.89
N THR A 56 -15.88 4.91 -1.94
CA THR A 56 -16.06 3.67 -2.69
C THR A 56 -14.78 3.32 -3.45
N GLU A 57 -14.57 2.04 -3.76
CA GLU A 57 -13.35 1.54 -4.44
C GLU A 57 -13.05 2.32 -5.73
N SER A 58 -14.08 2.60 -6.53
CA SER A 58 -13.99 3.38 -7.77
C SER A 58 -13.59 4.84 -7.54
N GLU A 59 -14.12 5.49 -6.49
CA GLU A 59 -13.78 6.87 -6.14
C GLU A 59 -12.35 6.98 -5.62
N GLY A 60 -11.92 6.02 -4.81
CA GLY A 60 -10.55 5.93 -4.33
C GLY A 60 -9.55 5.78 -5.48
N ILE A 61 -9.80 4.86 -6.41
CA ILE A 61 -8.97 4.69 -7.62
C ILE A 61 -8.91 6.00 -8.44
N LYS A 62 -10.06 6.65 -8.64
CA LYS A 62 -10.13 7.91 -9.41
C LYS A 62 -9.31 9.02 -8.78
N ILE A 63 -9.42 9.23 -7.46
CA ILE A 63 -8.68 10.26 -6.74
C ILE A 63 -7.17 10.00 -6.80
N ILE A 64 -6.76 8.74 -6.63
CA ILE A 64 -5.36 8.37 -6.72
C ILE A 64 -4.82 8.55 -8.14
N LEU A 65 -5.58 8.18 -9.18
CA LEU A 65 -5.20 8.41 -10.58
C LEU A 65 -5.03 9.91 -10.89
N GLN A 66 -5.98 10.74 -10.47
CA GLN A 66 -5.90 12.19 -10.61
C GLN A 66 -4.67 12.75 -9.90
N SER A 67 -4.36 12.24 -8.71
CA SER A 67 -3.17 12.65 -7.96
C SER A 67 -1.86 12.22 -8.62
N LEU A 68 -1.86 11.13 -9.37
CA LEU A 68 -0.71 10.63 -10.12
C LEU A 68 -0.59 11.29 -11.51
N GLY A 69 -1.50 12.23 -11.83
CA GLY A 69 -1.43 13.05 -13.04
C GLY A 69 -2.10 12.44 -14.27
N ARG A 70 -3.08 11.54 -14.09
CA ARG A 70 -3.94 11.03 -15.17
C ARG A 70 -5.41 11.35 -14.96
#